data_AF-W9Y356-F1
#
_entry.id   AF-W9Y356-F1
#
_cell.length_a   1.000
_cell.length_b   1.000
_cell.length_c   1.000
_cell.angle_alpha   90.00
_cell.angle_beta   90.00
_cell.angle_gamma   90.00
#
_symmetry.space_group_name_H-M   'P 1'
#
loop_
_entity.id
_entity.type
_entity.pdbx_description
1 polymer ?
#
loop_
_entity_poly.entity_id
_entity_poly.type
_entity_poly.pdbx_seq_one_letter_code
_entity_poly.pdbx_strand_id
1 'polypeptide(L)' 'MWRITSKLLWAFDISEPIDPATGKTIPLDPNAYNPGITQAPLPFKVRIVPRSKEHMAALQKELRSALDFLAPFESNE' A
#
# COMPACT_ATOMS: atom_id res chain seq x y z
N MET A 1 4.05 -13.07 8.94
CA MET A 1 4.02 -11.79 8.21
C MET A 1 4.50 -11.91 6.74
N TRP A 2 4.13 -12.99 6.02
CA TRP A 2 4.49 -13.14 4.59
C TRP A 2 3.29 -12.99 3.66
N ARG A 3 2.10 -13.46 4.11
CA ARG A 3 0.85 -13.39 3.35
C ARG A 3 0.46 -11.97 2.94
N ILE A 4 0.64 -10.99 3.83
CA ILE A 4 0.35 -9.58 3.54
C ILE A 4 1.28 -9.08 2.44
N THR A 5 2.59 -9.26 2.60
CA THR A 5 3.59 -8.87 1.61
C THR A 5 3.35 -9.54 0.25
N SER A 6 3.05 -10.83 0.21
CA SER A 6 2.75 -11.54 -1.04
C SER A 6 1.51 -10.97 -1.75
N LYS A 7 0.45 -10.62 -1.01
CA LYS A 7 -0.75 -10.00 -1.61
C LYS A 7 -0.46 -8.61 -2.18
N LEU A 8 0.32 -7.80 -1.46
CA LEU A 8 0.72 -6.47 -1.92
C LEU A 8 1.57 -6.56 -3.20
N LEU A 9 2.57 -7.45 -3.21
CA LEU A 9 3.44 -7.67 -4.37
C LEU A 9 2.72 -8.34 -5.55
N TRP A 10 1.66 -9.09 -5.31
CA TRP A 10 0.82 -9.62 -6.39
C TRP A 10 -0.07 -8.53 -7.00
N ALA A 11 -0.65 -7.66 -6.17
CA ALA A 11 -1.66 -6.69 -6.58
C ALA A 11 -1.10 -5.39 -7.19
N PHE A 12 0.05 -4.90 -6.71
CA PHE A 12 0.51 -3.55 -6.99
C PHE A 12 1.94 -3.50 -7.52
N ASP A 13 2.19 -2.54 -8.41
CA ASP A 13 3.51 -2.01 -8.68
C ASP A 13 3.82 -0.89 -7.68
N ILE A 14 4.87 -1.11 -6.90
CA ILE A 14 5.32 -0.20 -5.85
C ILE A 14 6.65 0.39 -6.30
N SER A 15 6.72 1.71 -6.40
CA SER A 15 7.89 2.41 -6.95
C SER A 15 8.07 3.79 -6.34
N GLU A 16 9.28 4.32 -6.46
CA GLU A 16 9.61 5.68 -6.03
C GLU A 16 8.72 6.74 -6.68
N PRO A 17 8.43 7.85 -5.99
CA PRO A 17 7.56 8.91 -6.53
C PRO A 17 8.17 9.55 -7.78
N ILE A 18 7.31 10.11 -8.64
CA ILE A 18 7.73 10.89 -9.82
C ILE A 18 7.46 12.36 -9.51
N ASP A 19 8.42 13.22 -9.84
CA ASP A 19 8.26 14.66 -9.82
C ASP A 19 7.26 15.09 -10.91
N PRO A 20 6.13 15.73 -10.56
CA PRO A 20 5.12 16.14 -11.54
C PRO A 20 5.62 17.22 -12.51
N ALA A 21 6.62 18.02 -12.14
CA ALA A 21 7.16 19.07 -13.00
C ALA A 21 8.16 18.53 -14.02
N THR A 22 8.99 17.56 -13.62
CA THR A 22 10.10 17.07 -14.45
C THR A 22 9.88 15.67 -15.03
N GLY A 23 8.90 14.93 -14.54
CA GLY A 23 8.63 13.54 -14.93
C GLY A 23 9.69 12.54 -14.48
N LYS A 24 10.67 12.96 -13.66
CA LYS A 24 11.76 12.11 -13.19
C LYS A 24 11.44 11.47 -11.84
N THR A 25 12.05 10.32 -11.58
CA THR A 25 11.97 9.66 -10.28
C THR A 25 12.66 10.50 -9.21
N ILE A 26 12.01 10.66 -8.05
CA ILE A 26 12.59 11.25 -6.85
C ILE A 26 13.05 10.10 -5.95
N PRO A 27 14.37 9.92 -5.75
CA PRO A 27 14.88 8.83 -4.94
C PRO A 27 14.51 8.99 -3.47
N LEU A 28 14.21 7.89 -2.79
CA LEU A 28 13.97 7.87 -1.35
C LEU A 28 15.29 7.86 -0.58
N ASP A 29 15.31 8.47 0.61
CA ASP A 29 16.43 8.37 1.55
C ASP A 29 16.32 7.06 2.35
N PRO A 30 17.21 6.08 2.13
CA PRO A 30 17.16 4.80 2.84
C PRO A 30 17.50 4.90 4.33
N ASN A 31 18.02 6.03 4.81
CA ASN A 31 18.43 6.25 6.19
C ASN A 31 17.48 7.15 6.99
N ALA A 32 16.41 7.64 6.37
CA ALA A 32 15.42 8.50 7.02
C ALA A 32 14.53 7.71 7.99
N TYR A 33 15.00 7.49 9.22
CA TYR A 33 14.31 6.75 10.28
C TYR A 33 14.18 7.58 11.57
N ASN A 34 13.15 7.32 12.38
CA ASN A 34 13.04 7.90 13.71
C ASN A 34 14.09 7.29 14.66
N PRO A 35 14.65 8.01 15.64
CA PRO A 35 15.54 7.42 16.66
C PRO A 35 14.78 6.55 17.68
N GLY A 36 15.48 5.67 18.42
CA GLY A 36 14.92 4.83 19.51
C GLY A 36 15.05 3.31 19.32
N ILE A 37 14.50 2.52 20.24
CA ILE A 37 14.58 1.03 20.20
C ILE A 37 13.71 0.46 19.06
N THR A 38 12.53 1.06 18.82
CA THR A 38 11.65 0.71 17.71
C THR A 38 11.85 1.73 16.58
N GLN A 39 12.69 1.34 15.62
CA GLN A 39 12.97 2.12 14.42
C GLN A 39 11.88 1.91 13.37
N ALA A 40 11.43 2.99 12.76
CA ALA A 40 10.53 3.02 11.60
C ALA A 40 10.98 4.14 10.64
N PRO A 41 10.72 3.98 9.33
CA PRO A 41 11.00 5.05 8.37
C PRO A 41 10.18 6.29 8.69
N LEU A 42 10.77 7.47 8.51
CA LEU A 42 10.04 8.74 8.52
C LEU A 42 9.01 8.75 7.38
N PRO A 43 7.92 9.54 7.45
CA PRO A 43 6.94 9.61 6.38
C PRO A 43 7.57 9.92 5.02
N PHE A 44 7.29 9.08 4.02
CA PHE A 44 7.79 9.22 2.66
C PHE A 44 6.66 9.09 1.64
N LYS A 45 6.89 9.59 0.42
CA LYS A 45 5.96 9.44 -0.71
C LYS A 45 6.30 8.19 -1.49
N VAL A 46 5.29 7.46 -1.95
CA VAL A 46 5.46 6.25 -2.76
C VAL A 46 4.36 6.19 -3.81
N ARG A 47 4.68 5.65 -4.99
CA ARG A 47 3.68 5.33 -6.01
C ARG A 47 3.26 3.88 -5.86
N ILE A 48 1.98 3.66 -5.61
CA ILE A 48 1.35 2.32 -5.52
C ILE A 48 0.26 2.27 -6.58
N VAL A 49 0.46 1.47 -7.62
CA VAL A 49 -0.46 1.39 -8.76
C VAL A 49 -0.89 -0.06 -8.94
N PRO A 50 -2.20 -0.34 -9.10
CA PRO A 50 -2.65 -1.69 -9.41
C PRO A 50 -2.06 -2.17 -10.74
N ARG A 51 -1.58 -3.41 -10.78
CA ARG A 51 -0.90 -3.96 -11.96
C ARG A 51 -1.79 -4.04 -13.19
N SER A 52 -3.08 -4.31 -12.98
CA SER A 52 -4.06 -4.35 -14.06
C SER A 52 -5.49 -4.16 -13.56
N LYS A 53 -6.43 -4.03 -14.50
CA LYS A 53 -7.86 -3.93 -14.22
C LYS A 53 -8.41 -5.22 -13.57
N GLU A 54 -7.85 -6.37 -13.94
CA GLU A 54 -8.23 -7.68 -13.39
C GLU A 54 -7.81 -7.80 -11.92
N HIS A 55 -6.60 -7.33 -11.57
CA HIS A 55 -6.15 -7.26 -10.18
C HIS A 55 -7.08 -6.34 -9.36
N MET A 56 -7.47 -5.19 -9.93
CA MET A 56 -8.45 -4.29 -9.28
C MET A 56 -9.81 -4.93 -9.07
N ALA A 57 -10.34 -5.63 -10.07
CA ALA A 57 -11.62 -6.32 -9.96
C ALA A 57 -11.58 -7.40 -8.86
N ALA A 58 -10.48 -8.16 -8.77
CA ALA A 58 -10.26 -9.14 -7.71
C ALA A 58 -10.21 -8.49 -6.33
N LEU A 59 -9.45 -7.39 -6.17
CA LEU A 59 -9.38 -6.63 -4.92
C LEU A 59 -10.75 -6.11 -4.49
N GLN A 60 -11.53 -5.53 -5.41
CA GLN A 60 -12.87 -5.02 -5.12
C GLN A 60 -13.84 -6.13 -4.69
N LYS A 61 -13.75 -7.31 -5.33
CA LYS A 61 -14.55 -8.48 -4.95
C LYS A 61 -14.19 -8.96 -3.53
N GLU A 62 -12.91 -9.08 -3.24
CA GLU A 62 -12.41 -9.50 -1.92
C GLU A 62 -12.79 -8.49 -0.83
N LEU A 63 -12.61 -7.19 -1.10
CA LEU A 63 -13.01 -6.12 -0.19
C LEU A 63 -14.50 -6.18 0.11
N ARG A 64 -15.36 -6.30 -0.92
CA ARG A 64 -16.80 -6.43 -0.71
C ARG A 64 -17.13 -7.64 0.16
N SER A 65 -16.55 -8.81 -0.16
CA SER A 65 -16.77 -10.02 0.63
C SER A 65 -16.32 -9.88 2.09
N ALA A 66 -15.23 -9.16 2.34
CA ALA A 66 -14.73 -8.90 3.68
C ALA A 66 -15.65 -7.94 4.44
N LEU A 67 -16.11 -6.86 3.79
CA LEU A 67 -17.07 -5.92 4.38
C LEU A 67 -18.40 -6.61 4.69
N ASP A 68 -18.94 -7.42 3.77
CA ASP A 68 -20.17 -8.19 3.98
C ASP A 68 -20.03 -9.14 5.19
N PHE A 69 -18.87 -9.79 5.32
CA PHE A 69 -18.56 -10.66 6.46
C PHE A 69 -18.42 -9.90 7.78
N LEU A 70 -17.82 -8.70 7.75
CA LEU A 70 -17.57 -7.88 8.93
C LEU A 70 -18.79 -7.06 9.36
N ALA A 71 -19.74 -6.80 8.47
CA ALA A 71 -20.92 -5.97 8.73
C ALA A 71 -21.70 -6.32 10.02
N PRO A 72 -21.89 -7.60 10.40
CA PRO A 72 -22.56 -7.93 11.67
C PRO A 72 -21.80 -7.52 12.94
N PHE A 73 -20.51 -7.19 12.81
CA PHE A 73 -19.62 -6.83 13.91
C PHE A 73 -19.30 -5.33 13.95
N GLU A 74 -19.76 -4.55 12.97
CA GLU A 74 -19.66 -3.10 13.06
C GLU A 74 -20.63 -2.62 14.15
N SER A 75 -20.07 -2.23 15.30
CA SER A 75 -20.81 -1.62 16.38
C SER A 75 -21.26 -0.22 15.94
N ASN A 76 -22.57 0.04 15.99
CA ASN A 76 -23.10 1.40 15.92
C ASN A 76 -22.72 2.15 17.21
N GLU A 77 -21.53 2.75 17.25
CA GLU A 77 -21.20 3.79 18.23
C GLU A 77 -21.74 5.16 17.78
#